data_AF-A0A3C2C1I5-F1
#
_entry.id   AF-A0A3C2C1I5-F1
#
_cell.length_a   1.000
_cell.length_b   1.000
_cell.length_c   1.000
_cell.angle_alpha   90.00
_cell.angle_beta   90.00
_cell.angle_gamma   90.00
#
_symmetry.space_group_name_H-M   'P 1'
#
loop_
_entity.id
_entity.type
_entity.pdbx_description
1 polymer ?
#
loop_
_entity_poly.entity_id
_entity_poly.type
_entity_poly.pdbx_seq_one_letter_code
_entity_poly.pdbx_strand_id
1 'polypeptide(L)'
;HTYYLPIRYGLMNQRGEEIEQGILVLDQNQKTFEFKDIQNEPTPSWLRGFSAPIKLTSNLNTEQKIFLCEHDTDAFSRWDNAQALWSSLILNPEQIDEGALFSAFENILTKETDNALISELLTLPSERLIHLQMDEINIIEAKQKREAVIDKIVQRFKPVLLSIYNRLNTADVFELTPGAVGNRSLKNTCLSYLVKAGEFDLAYHQFESANCMSDRLAAFNALLSVDNSHQDQAIQQMFTLYQHDVQVMDKWFAAQALAAENGVDDIKQLMQHALFSFNTPNRLRSVIGSFASNFVQFHNQQGYELLTEVIIKLNTSNPQIGARLVSIYNHWKRYTPELRELQKQQLEAILATDDLSNDIFEIVQAALAP
;
A
#
# COMPACT_ATOMS: atom_id res chain seq x y z
N HIS A 1 -5.61 -32.68 4.96
CA HIS A 1 -4.20 -32.48 5.31
C HIS A 1 -4.12 -31.92 6.71
N THR A 2 -3.33 -32.51 7.59
CA THR A 2 -3.08 -31.97 8.92
C THR A 2 -1.91 -31.02 8.81
N TYR A 3 -2.16 -29.73 8.96
CA TYR A 3 -1.10 -28.72 9.00
C TYR A 3 -0.48 -28.69 10.40
N TYR A 4 0.81 -28.42 10.48
CA TYR A 4 1.51 -28.17 11.74
C TYR A 4 1.77 -26.66 11.81
N LEU A 5 0.91 -25.95 12.53
CA LEU A 5 0.91 -24.49 12.54
C LEU A 5 1.48 -23.98 13.87
N PRO A 6 2.65 -23.33 13.86
CA PRO A 6 3.17 -22.66 15.05
C PRO A 6 2.45 -21.31 15.22
N ILE A 7 1.79 -21.13 16.36
CA ILE A 7 1.08 -19.92 16.73
C ILE A 7 1.86 -19.25 17.87
N ARG A 8 2.72 -18.30 17.53
CA ARG A 8 3.38 -17.43 18.53
C ARG A 8 2.34 -16.56 19.21
N TYR A 9 2.36 -16.49 20.53
CA TYR A 9 1.45 -15.67 21.32
C TYR A 9 2.17 -14.90 22.43
N GLY A 10 1.50 -13.85 22.92
CA GLY A 10 1.75 -13.26 24.22
C GLY A 10 0.44 -12.90 24.91
N LEU A 11 0.43 -12.89 26.23
CA LEU A 11 -0.70 -12.51 27.07
C LEU A 11 -0.31 -11.25 27.83
N MET A 12 -1.09 -10.19 27.65
CA MET A 12 -0.84 -8.88 28.26
C MET A 12 -1.82 -8.65 29.41
N ASN A 13 -1.32 -8.22 30.57
CA ASN A 13 -2.20 -7.79 31.66
C ASN A 13 -2.78 -6.38 31.39
N GLN A 14 -3.68 -5.90 32.24
CA GLN A 14 -4.33 -4.58 32.09
C GLN A 14 -3.37 -3.37 32.13
N ARG A 15 -2.11 -3.56 32.54
CA ARG A 15 -1.08 -2.51 32.56
C ARG A 15 -0.20 -2.50 31.32
N GLY A 16 -0.40 -3.44 30.39
CA GLY A 16 0.47 -3.61 29.23
C GLY A 16 1.74 -4.40 29.55
N GLU A 17 1.79 -5.11 30.68
CA GLU A 17 2.92 -5.99 30.99
C GLU A 17 2.64 -7.38 30.42
N GLU A 18 3.64 -7.95 29.77
CA GLU A 18 3.58 -9.32 29.27
C GLU A 18 3.69 -10.31 30.43
N ILE A 19 2.64 -11.09 30.66
CA ILE A 19 2.59 -12.08 31.76
C ILE A 19 2.92 -13.49 31.28
N GLU A 20 2.74 -13.77 29.99
CA GLU A 20 3.08 -15.06 29.39
C GLU A 20 3.35 -14.89 27.90
N GLN A 21 4.26 -15.68 27.33
CA GLN A 21 4.48 -15.77 25.90
C GLN A 21 5.00 -17.15 25.50
N GLY A 22 4.80 -17.53 24.24
CA GLY A 22 5.29 -18.82 23.76
C GLY A 22 4.84 -19.16 22.34
N ILE A 23 4.93 -20.45 22.02
CA ILE A 23 4.47 -21.02 20.74
C ILE A 23 3.49 -22.13 21.04
N LEU A 24 2.25 -21.96 20.58
CA LEU A 24 1.25 -23.03 20.56
C LEU A 24 1.33 -23.77 19.24
N VAL A 25 1.30 -25.09 19.28
CA VAL A 25 1.33 -25.91 18.07
C VAL A 25 -0.07 -26.43 17.79
N LEU A 26 -0.67 -25.93 16.71
CA LEU A 26 -1.93 -26.45 16.18
C LEU A 26 -1.62 -27.52 15.13
N ASP A 27 -1.79 -28.78 15.53
CA ASP A 27 -1.54 -30.01 14.77
C ASP A 27 -2.83 -30.83 14.58
N GLN A 28 -3.98 -30.23 14.88
CA GLN A 28 -5.30 -30.84 14.81
C GLN A 28 -6.31 -29.79 14.32
N ASN A 29 -7.45 -30.23 13.79
CA ASN A 29 -8.51 -29.31 13.34
C ASN A 29 -9.06 -28.44 14.48
N GLN A 30 -9.01 -28.93 15.71
CA GLN A 30 -9.42 -28.21 16.91
C GLN A 30 -8.50 -28.63 18.05
N LYS A 31 -8.03 -27.64 18.83
CA LYS A 31 -7.18 -27.88 20.00
C LYS A 31 -7.44 -26.80 21.04
N THR A 32 -7.51 -27.19 22.30
CA THR A 32 -7.66 -26.27 23.44
C THR A 32 -6.34 -26.19 24.18
N PHE A 33 -5.91 -24.96 24.48
CA PHE A 33 -4.75 -24.67 25.31
C PHE A 33 -5.24 -24.02 26.60
N GLU A 34 -4.71 -24.48 27.74
CA GLU A 34 -5.07 -23.97 29.07
C GLU A 34 -3.85 -23.30 29.70
N PHE A 35 -4.02 -22.05 30.11
CA PHE A 35 -3.02 -21.27 30.84
C PHE A 35 -3.41 -21.19 32.31
N LYS A 36 -2.47 -21.48 33.20
CA LYS A 36 -2.69 -21.49 34.66
C LYS A 36 -2.08 -20.27 35.31
N ASP A 37 -2.52 -19.97 36.52
CA ASP A 37 -1.97 -18.88 37.36
C ASP A 37 -2.15 -17.46 36.77
N ILE A 38 -3.16 -17.27 35.92
CA ILE A 38 -3.56 -15.96 35.39
C ILE A 38 -4.58 -15.30 36.33
N GLN A 39 -4.18 -14.20 36.97
CA GLN A 39 -5.00 -13.53 38.00
C GLN A 39 -6.20 -12.74 37.46
N ASN A 40 -6.05 -12.10 36.29
CA ASN A 40 -7.07 -11.29 35.63
C ASN A 40 -7.11 -11.65 34.15
N GLU A 41 -8.26 -11.46 33.51
CA GLU A 41 -8.41 -11.72 32.07
C GLU A 41 -7.36 -10.92 31.27
N PRO A 42 -6.45 -11.60 30.54
CA PRO A 42 -5.42 -10.95 29.77
C PRO A 42 -5.96 -10.55 28.39
N THR A 43 -5.32 -9.58 27.75
CA THR A 43 -5.52 -9.32 26.34
C THR A 43 -4.53 -10.16 25.54
N PRO A 44 -4.99 -11.11 24.71
CA PRO A 44 -4.09 -12.00 24.00
C PRO A 44 -3.60 -11.39 22.68
N SER A 45 -2.29 -11.46 22.49
CA SER A 45 -1.58 -11.17 21.25
C SER A 45 -1.35 -12.46 20.50
N TRP A 46 -2.03 -12.66 19.38
CA TRP A 46 -1.99 -13.90 18.60
C TRP A 46 -1.16 -13.75 17.33
N LEU A 47 -0.62 -14.87 16.85
CA LEU A 47 0.08 -14.98 15.57
C LEU A 47 1.28 -13.99 15.44
N ARG A 48 1.93 -13.66 16.56
CA ARG A 48 3.08 -12.73 16.61
C ARG A 48 4.15 -13.05 15.57
N GLY A 49 4.73 -12.01 14.97
CA GLY A 49 5.68 -12.13 13.86
C GLY A 49 5.17 -12.95 12.68
N PHE A 50 3.86 -12.95 12.42
CA PHE A 50 3.20 -13.76 11.38
C PHE A 50 3.63 -15.24 11.40
N SER A 51 3.66 -15.83 12.59
CA SER A 51 4.24 -17.16 12.82
C SER A 51 3.71 -18.30 11.94
N ALA A 52 2.50 -18.17 11.37
CA ALA A 52 1.99 -19.06 10.35
C ALA A 52 1.21 -18.28 9.26
N PRO A 53 1.29 -18.69 7.97
CA PRO A 53 0.63 -18.01 6.86
C PRO A 53 -0.87 -18.37 6.77
N ILE A 54 -1.63 -17.98 7.78
CA ILE A 54 -3.06 -18.29 7.91
C ILE A 54 -3.89 -17.02 8.06
N LYS A 55 -5.18 -17.10 7.72
CA LYS A 55 -6.15 -16.07 8.08
C LYS A 55 -6.61 -16.33 9.52
N LEU A 56 -6.25 -15.43 10.44
CA LEU A 56 -6.69 -15.49 11.83
C LEU A 56 -8.10 -14.88 11.96
N THR A 57 -9.00 -15.61 12.60
CA THR A 57 -10.27 -15.08 13.10
C THR A 57 -10.21 -15.11 14.62
N SER A 58 -10.31 -13.94 15.26
CA SER A 58 -10.31 -13.81 16.71
C SER A 58 -11.55 -13.04 17.18
N ASN A 59 -11.84 -13.15 18.48
CA ASN A 59 -12.90 -12.40 19.17
C ASN A 59 -12.38 -11.11 19.83
N LEU A 60 -11.20 -10.62 19.44
CA LEU A 60 -10.66 -9.37 19.95
C LEU A 60 -11.58 -8.20 19.59
N ASN A 61 -12.04 -7.48 20.61
CA ASN A 61 -12.83 -6.27 20.41
C ASN A 61 -11.94 -5.05 20.06
N THR A 62 -12.56 -3.94 19.68
CA THR A 62 -11.85 -2.71 19.28
C THR A 62 -10.94 -2.16 20.38
N GLU A 63 -11.40 -2.17 21.64
CA GLU A 63 -10.61 -1.69 22.79
C GLU A 63 -9.35 -2.55 23.00
N GLN A 64 -9.47 -3.87 22.89
CA GLN A 64 -8.34 -4.80 22.99
C GLN A 64 -7.35 -4.62 21.84
N LYS A 65 -7.81 -4.37 20.62
CA LYS A 65 -6.92 -4.07 19.48
C LYS A 65 -6.17 -2.77 19.68
N ILE A 66 -6.85 -1.72 20.16
CA ILE A 66 -6.22 -0.44 20.52
C ILE A 66 -5.18 -0.66 21.61
N PHE A 67 -5.53 -1.40 22.66
CA PHE A 67 -4.64 -1.75 23.75
C PHE A 67 -3.37 -2.47 23.24
N LEU A 68 -3.53 -3.45 22.34
CA LEU A 68 -2.39 -4.13 21.73
C LEU A 68 -1.53 -3.18 20.88
N CYS A 69 -2.12 -2.24 20.14
CA CYS A 69 -1.36 -1.23 19.39
C CYS A 69 -0.49 -0.35 20.30
N GLU A 70 -0.99 0.00 21.49
CA GLU A 70 -0.29 0.87 22.44
C GLU A 70 0.76 0.11 23.28
N HIS A 71 0.52 -1.16 23.60
CA HIS A 71 1.24 -1.85 24.68
C HIS A 71 1.94 -3.16 24.31
N ASP A 72 1.61 -3.80 23.19
CA ASP A 72 2.19 -5.09 22.85
C ASP A 72 3.72 -4.99 22.71
N THR A 73 4.45 -6.00 23.17
CA THR A 73 5.91 -6.09 23.05
C THR A 73 6.35 -6.48 21.63
N ASP A 74 5.45 -7.09 20.84
CA ASP A 74 5.72 -7.48 19.46
C ASP A 74 5.31 -6.39 18.46
N ALA A 75 6.29 -5.77 17.82
CA ALA A 75 6.07 -4.69 16.84
C ALA A 75 5.18 -5.12 15.67
N PHE A 76 5.26 -6.39 15.24
CA PHE A 76 4.40 -6.93 14.18
C PHE A 76 2.93 -6.98 14.64
N SER A 77 2.64 -7.49 15.84
CA SER A 77 1.28 -7.50 16.39
C SER A 77 0.70 -6.09 16.55
N ARG A 78 1.50 -5.13 17.01
CA ARG A 78 1.07 -3.71 17.06
C ARG A 78 0.65 -3.21 15.68
N TRP A 79 1.48 -3.47 14.68
CA TRP A 79 1.20 -3.13 13.29
C TRP A 79 -0.04 -3.84 12.74
N ASP A 80 -0.18 -5.15 12.95
CA ASP A 80 -1.31 -5.93 12.43
C ASP A 80 -2.64 -5.47 13.03
N ASN A 81 -2.66 -5.17 14.34
CA ASN A 81 -3.82 -4.58 15.00
C ASN A 81 -4.13 -3.17 14.48
N ALA A 82 -3.11 -2.34 14.22
CA ALA A 82 -3.29 -1.03 13.61
C ALA A 82 -3.89 -1.14 12.20
N GLN A 83 -3.38 -2.05 11.37
CA GLN A 83 -3.94 -2.31 10.03
C GLN A 83 -5.40 -2.78 10.12
N ALA A 84 -5.73 -3.66 11.07
CA ALA A 84 -7.10 -4.11 11.28
C ALA A 84 -8.02 -2.95 11.71
N LEU A 85 -7.57 -2.08 12.62
CA LEU A 85 -8.32 -0.90 13.05
C LEU A 85 -8.54 0.09 11.91
N TRP A 86 -7.50 0.37 11.11
CA TRP A 86 -7.62 1.23 9.94
C TRP A 86 -8.56 0.65 8.89
N SER A 87 -8.44 -0.64 8.58
CA SER A 87 -9.37 -1.33 7.68
C SER A 87 -10.81 -1.24 8.18
N SER A 88 -11.04 -1.45 9.48
CA SER A 88 -12.38 -1.33 10.07
C SER A 88 -12.91 0.09 9.98
N LEU A 89 -12.10 1.12 10.28
CA LEU A 89 -12.53 2.52 10.15
C LEU A 89 -12.84 2.90 8.70
N ILE A 90 -12.05 2.40 7.74
CA ILE A 90 -12.27 2.66 6.30
C ILE A 90 -13.55 1.98 5.83
N LEU A 91 -13.71 0.67 6.09
CA LEU A 91 -14.77 -0.12 5.49
C LEU A 91 -16.10 -0.05 6.24
N ASN A 92 -16.05 -0.03 7.59
CA ASN A 92 -17.19 -0.12 8.51
C ASN A 92 -17.03 0.90 9.67
N PRO A 93 -17.00 2.21 9.37
CA PRO A 93 -16.71 3.25 10.36
C PRO A 93 -17.65 3.23 11.58
N GLU A 94 -18.89 2.77 11.41
CA GLU A 94 -19.89 2.64 12.49
C GLU A 94 -19.55 1.58 13.55
N GLN A 95 -18.59 0.69 13.27
CA GLN A 95 -18.16 -0.38 14.19
C GLN A 95 -16.94 0.01 15.05
N ILE A 96 -16.40 1.21 14.83
CA ILE A 96 -15.20 1.69 15.50
C ILE A 96 -15.51 2.99 16.23
N ASP A 97 -15.10 3.07 17.49
CA ASP A 97 -15.01 4.36 18.18
C ASP A 97 -13.83 5.14 17.60
N GLU A 98 -14.15 6.01 16.64
CA GLU A 98 -13.18 6.89 16.00
C GLU A 98 -12.45 7.77 17.02
N GLY A 99 -13.15 8.30 18.02
CA GLY A 99 -12.55 9.17 19.03
C GLY A 99 -11.50 8.43 19.85
N ALA A 100 -11.80 7.21 20.28
CA ALA A 100 -10.87 6.34 21.00
C ALA A 100 -9.66 5.97 20.13
N LEU A 101 -9.88 5.59 18.87
CA LEU A 101 -8.81 5.23 17.94
C LEU A 101 -7.84 6.40 17.73
N PHE A 102 -8.33 7.59 17.39
CA PHE A 102 -7.49 8.75 17.16
C PHE A 102 -6.77 9.21 18.44
N SER A 103 -7.40 9.08 19.61
CA SER A 103 -6.74 9.38 20.89
C SER A 103 -5.58 8.42 21.18
N ALA A 104 -5.75 7.13 20.85
CA ALA A 104 -4.67 6.15 20.97
C ALA A 104 -3.51 6.44 20.01
N PHE A 105 -3.80 6.81 18.76
CA PHE A 105 -2.75 7.20 17.82
C PHE A 105 -2.04 8.50 18.22
N GLU A 106 -2.74 9.44 18.86
CA GLU A 106 -2.12 10.63 19.46
C GLU A 106 -1.15 10.26 20.60
N ASN A 107 -1.52 9.29 21.44
CA ASN A 107 -0.62 8.73 22.45
C ASN A 107 0.60 8.04 21.83
N ILE A 108 0.40 7.22 20.80
CA ILE A 108 1.49 6.52 20.10
C ILE A 108 2.47 7.54 19.51
N LEU A 109 1.97 8.57 18.82
CA LEU A 109 2.80 9.62 18.20
C LEU A 109 3.63 10.42 19.20
N THR A 110 3.24 10.44 20.47
CA THR A 110 3.90 11.22 21.52
C THR A 110 4.80 10.37 22.42
N LYS A 111 4.50 9.09 22.63
CA LYS A 111 5.20 8.22 23.59
C LYS A 111 6.14 7.21 22.93
N GLU A 112 5.83 6.75 21.72
CA GLU A 112 6.67 5.79 21.02
C GLU A 112 7.99 6.45 20.59
N THR A 113 9.08 5.70 20.69
CA THR A 113 10.43 6.17 20.36
C THR A 113 10.98 5.52 19.09
N ASP A 114 10.44 4.36 18.70
CA ASP A 114 10.77 3.72 17.44
C ASP A 114 10.04 4.40 16.28
N ASN A 115 10.75 5.30 15.59
CA ASN A 115 10.22 6.02 14.43
C ASN A 115 9.85 5.09 13.26
N ALA A 116 10.52 3.94 13.10
CA ALA A 116 10.14 2.98 12.06
C ALA A 116 8.78 2.37 12.36
N LEU A 117 8.54 2.01 13.62
CA LEU A 117 7.24 1.50 14.05
C LEU A 117 6.14 2.56 13.90
N ILE A 118 6.36 3.79 14.35
CA ILE A 118 5.37 4.88 14.19
C ILE A 118 5.00 5.06 12.70
N SER A 119 6.01 5.03 11.80
CA SER A 119 5.79 5.13 10.36
C SER A 119 4.86 4.04 9.85
N GLU A 120 5.08 2.79 10.26
CA GLU A 120 4.27 1.65 9.84
C GLU A 120 2.86 1.68 10.45
N LEU A 121 2.73 2.08 11.72
CA LEU A 121 1.43 2.22 12.40
C LEU A 121 0.56 3.31 11.74
N LEU A 122 1.16 4.43 11.33
CA LEU A 122 0.47 5.50 10.63
C LEU A 122 0.13 5.16 9.18
N THR A 123 0.79 4.18 8.57
CA THR A 123 0.57 3.87 7.15
C THR A 123 -0.75 3.10 6.98
N LEU A 124 -1.73 3.75 6.36
CA LEU A 124 -3.02 3.13 6.06
C LEU A 124 -2.90 1.94 5.09
N PRO A 125 -3.81 0.96 5.17
CA PRO A 125 -3.98 -0.07 4.15
C PRO A 125 -3.98 0.51 2.73
N SER A 126 -3.25 -0.15 1.82
CA SER A 126 -3.30 0.19 0.39
C SER A 126 -4.69 -0.09 -0.19
N GLU A 127 -5.07 0.62 -1.26
CA GLU A 127 -6.33 0.35 -2.00
C GLU A 127 -6.44 -1.12 -2.42
N ARG A 128 -5.32 -1.75 -2.84
CA ARG A 128 -5.29 -3.18 -3.15
C ARG A 128 -5.70 -4.05 -1.96
N LEU A 129 -5.21 -3.74 -0.76
CA LEU A 129 -5.56 -4.50 0.45
C LEU A 129 -7.03 -4.30 0.81
N ILE A 130 -7.54 -3.07 0.65
CA ILE A 130 -8.96 -2.74 0.84
C ILE A 130 -9.83 -3.53 -0.16
N HIS A 131 -9.47 -3.57 -1.43
CA HIS A 131 -10.19 -4.36 -2.45
C HIS A 131 -10.26 -5.84 -2.11
N LEU A 132 -9.21 -6.41 -1.51
CA LEU A 132 -9.21 -7.82 -1.08
C LEU A 132 -10.23 -8.10 0.03
N GLN A 133 -10.58 -7.10 0.83
CA GLN A 133 -11.54 -7.20 1.94
C GLN A 133 -13.00 -6.94 1.51
N MET A 134 -13.23 -6.44 0.29
CA MET A 134 -14.57 -6.20 -0.25
C MET A 134 -15.12 -7.46 -0.95
N ASP A 135 -16.40 -7.77 -0.76
CA ASP A 135 -17.05 -8.86 -1.50
C ASP A 135 -17.16 -8.52 -2.99
N GLU A 136 -17.61 -7.30 -3.29
CA GLU A 136 -17.58 -6.69 -4.62
C GLU A 136 -16.67 -5.45 -4.61
N ILE A 137 -15.72 -5.39 -5.54
CA ILE A 137 -14.73 -4.31 -5.64
C ILE A 137 -15.37 -3.12 -6.35
N ASN A 138 -15.76 -2.12 -5.56
CA ASN A 138 -16.11 -0.78 -6.01
C ASN A 138 -14.92 0.17 -5.76
N ILE A 139 -14.17 0.46 -6.83
CA ILE A 139 -12.94 1.27 -6.77
C ILE A 139 -13.19 2.71 -6.30
N ILE A 140 -14.33 3.29 -6.67
CA ILE A 140 -14.66 4.68 -6.33
C ILE A 140 -15.00 4.76 -4.84
N GLU A 141 -15.81 3.81 -4.35
CA GLU A 141 -16.15 3.71 -2.93
C GLU A 141 -14.89 3.46 -2.08
N ALA A 142 -14.03 2.53 -2.50
CA ALA A 142 -12.78 2.23 -1.80
C ALA A 142 -11.87 3.47 -1.68
N LYS A 143 -11.67 4.20 -2.78
CA LYS A 143 -10.89 5.45 -2.78
C LYS A 143 -11.55 6.50 -1.87
N GLN A 144 -12.85 6.74 -2.01
CA GLN A 144 -13.56 7.75 -1.21
C GLN A 144 -13.48 7.46 0.29
N LYS A 145 -13.71 6.21 0.70
CA LYS A 145 -13.60 5.79 2.11
C LYS A 145 -12.18 5.97 2.65
N ARG A 146 -11.17 5.61 1.86
CA ARG A 146 -9.76 5.76 2.24
C ARG A 146 -9.35 7.23 2.35
N GLU A 147 -9.69 8.06 1.38
CA GLU A 147 -9.38 9.50 1.42
C GLU A 147 -10.12 10.19 2.58
N ALA A 148 -11.35 9.79 2.92
CA ALA A 148 -12.06 10.33 4.07
C ALA A 148 -11.33 10.08 5.41
N VAL A 149 -10.64 8.93 5.56
CA VAL A 149 -9.79 8.65 6.73
C VAL A 149 -8.50 9.47 6.69
N ILE A 150 -7.91 9.66 5.50
CA ILE A 150 -6.74 10.55 5.32
C ILE A 150 -7.08 11.98 5.73
N ASP A 151 -8.23 12.50 5.32
CA ASP A 151 -8.68 13.85 5.68
C ASP A 151 -8.84 14.00 7.20
N LYS A 152 -9.39 12.98 7.88
CA LYS A 152 -9.48 12.96 9.35
C LYS A 152 -8.11 12.95 10.01
N ILE A 153 -7.16 12.14 9.51
CA ILE A 153 -5.76 12.12 9.96
C ILE A 153 -5.12 13.49 9.80
N VAL A 154 -5.25 14.10 8.63
CA VAL A 154 -4.71 15.44 8.37
C VAL A 154 -5.34 16.46 9.32
N GLN A 155 -6.66 16.49 9.44
CA GLN A 155 -7.37 17.45 10.29
C GLN A 155 -6.97 17.31 11.76
N ARG A 156 -6.86 16.09 12.28
CA ARG A 156 -6.54 15.83 13.69
C ARG A 156 -5.04 16.00 13.98
N PHE A 157 -4.18 15.49 13.12
CA PHE A 157 -2.75 15.32 13.42
C PHE A 157 -1.84 16.32 12.68
N LYS A 158 -2.34 17.25 11.85
CA LYS A 158 -1.48 18.22 11.15
C LYS A 158 -0.43 18.91 12.06
N PRO A 159 -0.77 19.43 13.25
CA PRO A 159 0.23 20.06 14.12
C PRO A 159 1.35 19.10 14.56
N VAL A 160 1.02 17.86 14.95
CA VAL A 160 2.01 16.87 15.39
C VAL A 160 2.82 16.32 14.22
N LEU A 161 2.20 16.11 13.05
CA LEU A 161 2.89 15.70 11.82
C LEU A 161 3.90 16.75 11.38
N LEU A 162 3.54 18.03 11.43
CA LEU A 162 4.45 19.13 11.10
C LEU A 162 5.62 19.22 12.10
N SER A 163 5.34 19.05 13.39
CA SER A 163 6.37 19.01 14.44
C SER A 163 7.37 17.87 14.23
N ILE A 164 6.86 16.65 13.97
CA ILE A 164 7.69 15.46 13.69
C ILE A 164 8.51 15.68 12.42
N TYR A 165 7.88 16.15 11.34
CA TYR A 165 8.56 16.42 10.07
C TYR A 165 9.71 17.41 10.26
N ASN A 166 9.47 18.56 10.89
CA ASN A 166 10.50 19.58 11.11
C ASN A 166 11.63 19.07 12.03
N ARG A 167 11.31 18.27 13.04
CA ARG A 167 12.31 17.65 13.93
C ARG A 167 13.20 16.65 13.20
N LEU A 168 12.65 15.90 12.24
CA LEU A 168 13.36 14.85 11.50
C LEU A 168 13.98 15.35 10.19
N ASN A 169 13.56 16.52 9.68
CA ASN A 169 14.09 17.13 8.47
C ASN A 169 15.36 17.94 8.77
N THR A 170 16.41 17.24 9.19
CA THR A 170 17.71 17.79 9.56
C THR A 170 18.69 17.76 8.38
N ALA A 171 19.75 18.56 8.46
CA ALA A 171 20.87 18.56 7.51
C ALA A 171 21.93 17.50 7.86
N ASP A 172 21.52 16.41 8.50
CA ASP A 172 22.43 15.36 8.95
C ASP A 172 23.08 14.63 7.75
N VAL A 173 24.26 14.06 7.99
CA VAL A 173 24.95 13.24 7.00
C VAL A 173 24.11 11.99 6.71
N PHE A 174 24.06 11.58 5.44
CA PHE A 174 23.34 10.39 5.04
C PHE A 174 23.92 9.13 5.69
N GLU A 175 23.07 8.38 6.39
CA GLU A 175 23.42 7.11 7.05
C GLU A 175 22.39 6.01 6.78
N LEU A 176 22.86 4.76 6.83
CA LEU A 176 22.05 3.54 6.69
C LEU A 176 21.87 2.77 8.01
N THR A 177 21.98 3.46 9.16
CA THR A 177 21.66 2.87 10.46
C THR A 177 20.15 2.66 10.60
N PRO A 178 19.68 1.68 11.41
CA PRO A 178 18.24 1.48 11.63
C PRO A 178 17.51 2.75 12.09
N GLY A 179 18.13 3.52 12.99
CA GLY A 179 17.59 4.80 13.45
C GLY A 179 17.47 5.84 12.33
N ALA A 180 18.49 6.01 11.49
CA ALA A 180 18.43 6.95 10.36
C ALA A 180 17.38 6.53 9.31
N VAL A 181 17.23 5.23 9.06
CA VAL A 181 16.18 4.69 8.18
C VAL A 181 14.79 4.94 8.77
N GLY A 182 14.60 4.67 10.06
CA GLY A 182 13.34 4.94 10.77
C GLY A 182 12.96 6.43 10.76
N ASN A 183 13.94 7.31 10.99
CA ASN A 183 13.75 8.76 10.91
C ASN A 183 13.26 9.20 9.52
N ARG A 184 13.93 8.72 8.46
CA ARG A 184 13.50 9.03 7.08
C ARG A 184 12.12 8.46 6.77
N SER A 185 11.84 7.23 7.22
CA SER A 185 10.54 6.60 7.02
C SER A 185 9.42 7.44 7.63
N LEU A 186 9.51 7.77 8.91
CA LEU A 186 8.51 8.58 9.60
C LEU A 186 8.39 9.98 9.00
N LYS A 187 9.52 10.64 8.72
CA LYS A 187 9.52 11.95 8.05
C LYS A 187 8.73 11.92 6.73
N ASN A 188 8.98 10.92 5.90
CA ASN A 188 8.36 10.78 4.59
C ASN A 188 6.88 10.40 4.69
N THR A 189 6.50 9.60 5.69
CA THR A 189 5.08 9.34 6.02
C THR A 189 4.38 10.63 6.44
N CYS A 190 4.97 11.43 7.33
CA CYS A 190 4.42 12.74 7.69
C CYS A 190 4.27 13.65 6.46
N LEU A 191 5.27 13.71 5.59
CA LEU A 191 5.22 14.53 4.37
C LEU A 191 4.07 14.12 3.45
N SER A 192 3.80 12.81 3.32
CA SER A 192 2.70 12.30 2.48
C SER A 192 1.32 12.82 2.94
N TYR A 193 1.10 12.96 4.25
CA TYR A 193 -0.10 13.57 4.81
C TYR A 193 -0.08 15.09 4.72
N LEU A 194 1.06 15.73 4.98
CA LEU A 194 1.18 17.19 4.94
C LEU A 194 0.90 17.75 3.55
N VAL A 195 1.30 17.05 2.48
CA VAL A 195 0.96 17.46 1.10
C VAL A 195 -0.56 17.45 0.86
N LYS A 196 -1.28 16.45 1.37
CA LYS A 196 -2.76 16.44 1.34
C LYS A 196 -3.36 17.60 2.13
N ALA A 197 -2.63 18.14 3.11
CA ALA A 197 -2.98 19.32 3.89
C ALA A 197 -2.59 20.66 3.24
N GLY A 198 -2.11 20.65 1.99
CA GLY A 198 -1.68 21.83 1.25
C GLY A 198 -0.23 22.26 1.48
N GLU A 199 0.59 21.48 2.19
CA GLU A 199 1.99 21.83 2.47
C GLU A 199 2.93 21.48 1.30
N PHE A 200 2.60 21.96 0.10
CA PHE A 200 3.33 21.64 -1.13
C PHE A 200 4.75 22.21 -1.12
N ASP A 201 4.94 23.40 -0.55
CA ASP A 201 6.26 24.05 -0.44
C ASP A 201 7.23 23.24 0.42
N LEU A 202 6.74 22.56 1.48
CA LEU A 202 7.57 21.67 2.29
C LEU A 202 8.08 20.47 1.48
N ALA A 203 7.19 19.87 0.67
CA ALA A 203 7.56 18.76 -0.20
C ALA A 203 8.53 19.21 -1.29
N TYR A 204 8.27 20.35 -1.92
CA TYR A 204 9.16 20.90 -2.93
C TYR A 204 10.56 21.23 -2.36
N HIS A 205 10.61 21.85 -1.18
CA HIS A 205 11.88 22.10 -0.49
C HIS A 205 12.63 20.80 -0.15
N GLN A 206 11.95 19.76 0.34
CA GLN A 206 12.60 18.46 0.56
C GLN A 206 13.10 17.86 -0.75
N PHE A 207 12.31 17.94 -1.83
CA PHE A 207 12.71 17.44 -3.14
C PHE A 207 14.01 18.11 -3.63
N GLU A 208 14.13 19.43 -3.52
CA GLU A 208 15.33 20.17 -3.93
C GLU A 208 16.54 19.85 -3.05
N SER A 209 16.36 19.92 -1.72
CA SER A 209 17.45 19.85 -0.74
C SER A 209 17.86 18.44 -0.33
N ALA A 210 17.08 17.41 -0.66
CA ALA A 210 17.35 16.02 -0.26
C ALA A 210 18.74 15.55 -0.71
N ASN A 211 19.54 15.09 0.26
CA ASN A 211 20.88 14.54 0.05
C ASN A 211 20.87 13.04 -0.28
N CYS A 212 19.70 12.39 -0.30
CA CYS A 212 19.55 10.98 -0.63
C CYS A 212 18.31 10.71 -1.50
N MET A 213 18.34 9.61 -2.25
CA MET A 213 17.25 9.24 -3.15
C MET A 213 15.96 8.85 -2.41
N SER A 214 16.03 8.37 -1.16
CA SER A 214 14.83 8.03 -0.37
C SER A 214 13.94 9.25 -0.15
N ASP A 215 14.53 10.35 0.34
CA ASP A 215 13.77 11.57 0.66
C ASP A 215 13.37 12.33 -0.60
N ARG A 216 14.26 12.37 -1.60
CA ARG A 216 13.97 13.01 -2.90
C ARG A 216 12.80 12.32 -3.60
N LEU A 217 12.80 10.98 -3.64
CA LEU A 217 11.72 10.21 -4.26
C LEU A 217 10.42 10.31 -3.46
N ALA A 218 10.48 10.29 -2.12
CA ALA A 218 9.30 10.47 -1.30
C ALA A 218 8.63 11.82 -1.54
N ALA A 219 9.43 12.90 -1.58
CA ALA A 219 8.95 14.24 -1.90
C ALA A 219 8.39 14.34 -3.32
N PHE A 220 9.08 13.75 -4.31
CA PHE A 220 8.61 13.70 -5.70
C PHE A 220 7.26 12.97 -5.82
N ASN A 221 7.12 11.79 -5.22
CA ASN A 221 5.86 11.04 -5.22
C ASN A 221 4.75 11.82 -4.49
N ALA A 222 5.07 12.50 -3.39
CA ALA A 222 4.10 13.30 -2.66
C ALA A 222 3.58 14.46 -3.52
N LEU A 223 4.47 15.20 -4.21
CA LEU A 223 4.08 16.27 -5.13
C LEU A 223 3.18 15.77 -6.27
N LEU A 224 3.39 14.57 -6.79
CA LEU A 224 2.57 13.99 -7.88
C LEU A 224 1.24 13.38 -7.37
N SER A 225 1.04 13.27 -6.06
CA SER A 225 -0.16 12.66 -5.47
C SER A 225 -1.36 13.61 -5.34
N VAL A 226 -1.15 14.92 -5.54
CA VAL A 226 -2.15 15.98 -5.43
C VAL A 226 -1.77 17.09 -6.41
N ASP A 227 -2.72 17.61 -7.19
CA ASP A 227 -2.49 18.76 -8.09
C ASP A 227 -1.92 19.97 -7.34
N ASN A 228 -0.82 20.53 -7.85
CA ASN A 228 -0.14 21.69 -7.27
C ASN A 228 0.83 22.34 -8.27
N SER A 229 1.25 23.57 -7.96
CA SER A 229 2.10 24.38 -8.83
C SER A 229 3.52 23.86 -9.04
N HIS A 230 3.99 22.90 -8.24
CA HIS A 230 5.38 22.40 -8.28
C HIS A 230 5.54 21.14 -9.12
N GLN A 231 4.45 20.51 -9.58
CA GLN A 231 4.51 19.20 -10.26
C GLN A 231 5.37 19.22 -11.53
N ASP A 232 5.05 20.07 -12.50
CA ASP A 232 5.77 20.14 -13.78
C ASP A 232 7.27 20.42 -13.57
N GLN A 233 7.56 21.34 -12.65
CA GLN A 233 8.93 21.69 -12.30
C GLN A 233 9.67 20.51 -11.67
N ALA A 234 9.05 19.77 -10.75
CA ALA A 234 9.65 18.60 -10.13
C ALA A 234 9.88 17.46 -11.15
N ILE A 235 8.93 17.22 -12.07
CA ILE A 235 9.04 16.24 -13.16
C ILE A 235 10.23 16.57 -14.05
N GLN A 236 10.35 17.82 -14.49
CA GLN A 236 11.43 18.27 -15.37
C GLN A 236 12.79 18.25 -14.68
N GLN A 237 12.86 18.67 -13.40
CA GLN A 237 14.11 18.64 -12.64
C GLN A 237 14.59 17.21 -12.38
N MET A 238 13.68 16.31 -11.99
CA MET A 238 14.02 14.91 -11.75
C MET A 238 14.54 14.25 -13.03
N PHE A 239 13.93 14.54 -14.19
CA PHE A 239 14.42 14.11 -15.49
C PHE A 239 15.82 14.68 -15.78
N THR A 240 15.99 16.00 -15.67
CA THR A 240 17.25 16.68 -16.01
C THR A 240 18.43 16.13 -15.21
N LEU A 241 18.22 15.89 -13.91
CA LEU A 241 19.25 15.38 -12.99
C LEU A 241 19.60 13.91 -13.26
N TYR A 242 18.62 13.07 -13.63
CA TYR A 242 18.75 11.61 -13.59
C TYR A 242 18.46 10.89 -14.91
N GLN A 243 18.28 11.58 -16.03
CA GLN A 243 17.98 10.97 -17.34
C GLN A 243 18.96 9.88 -17.78
N HIS A 244 20.20 9.90 -17.27
CA HIS A 244 21.23 8.89 -17.56
C HIS A 244 21.23 7.70 -16.58
N ASP A 245 20.46 7.75 -15.49
CA ASP A 245 20.28 6.66 -14.55
C ASP A 245 18.98 5.89 -14.87
N VAL A 246 19.12 4.68 -15.42
CA VAL A 246 17.99 3.87 -15.88
C VAL A 246 17.02 3.54 -14.75
N GLN A 247 17.53 3.25 -13.55
CA GLN A 247 16.73 2.82 -12.40
C GLN A 247 15.98 4.00 -11.78
N VAL A 248 16.61 5.18 -11.72
CA VAL A 248 15.91 6.40 -11.27
C VAL A 248 14.85 6.79 -12.28
N MET A 249 15.13 6.67 -13.57
CA MET A 249 14.11 6.90 -14.58
C MET A 249 12.94 5.91 -14.46
N ASP A 250 13.16 4.67 -14.02
CA ASP A 250 12.06 3.71 -13.82
C ASP A 250 11.12 4.20 -12.71
N LYS A 251 11.66 4.87 -11.69
CA LYS A 251 10.88 5.52 -10.63
C LYS A 251 10.19 6.79 -11.13
N TRP A 252 10.85 7.57 -11.98
CA TRP A 252 10.28 8.76 -12.61
C TRP A 252 9.06 8.44 -13.48
N PHE A 253 9.12 7.37 -14.28
CA PHE A 253 7.97 6.89 -15.05
C PHE A 253 6.86 6.36 -14.13
N ALA A 254 7.22 5.59 -13.10
CA ALA A 254 6.26 5.04 -12.16
C ALA A 254 5.49 6.12 -11.39
N ALA A 255 6.16 7.18 -10.94
CA ALA A 255 5.51 8.27 -10.23
C ALA A 255 4.47 8.99 -11.10
N GLN A 256 4.80 9.26 -12.38
CA GLN A 256 3.85 9.88 -13.31
C GLN A 256 2.69 8.94 -13.68
N ALA A 257 2.95 7.64 -13.84
CA ALA A 257 1.88 6.67 -14.12
C ALA A 257 0.92 6.48 -12.92
N LEU A 258 1.38 6.78 -11.70
CA LEU A 258 0.61 6.76 -10.46
C LEU A 258 0.01 8.13 -10.09
N ALA A 259 0.32 9.20 -10.82
CA ALA A 259 -0.15 10.54 -10.49
C ALA A 259 -1.68 10.61 -10.57
N ALA A 260 -2.29 11.32 -9.62
CA ALA A 260 -3.73 11.23 -9.37
C ALA A 260 -4.59 11.64 -10.59
N GLU A 261 -4.11 12.61 -11.38
CA GLU A 261 -4.81 13.17 -12.54
C GLU A 261 -4.43 12.49 -13.86
N ASN A 262 -3.35 11.70 -13.88
CA ASN A 262 -2.84 11.14 -15.13
C ASN A 262 -3.69 9.97 -15.61
N GLY A 263 -4.41 10.22 -16.71
CA GLY A 263 -5.29 9.28 -17.39
C GLY A 263 -4.59 8.57 -18.55
N VAL A 264 -5.39 7.88 -19.36
CA VAL A 264 -4.89 7.05 -20.47
C VAL A 264 -4.07 7.85 -21.50
N ASP A 265 -4.48 9.09 -21.79
CA ASP A 265 -3.76 9.93 -22.75
C ASP A 265 -2.36 10.32 -22.26
N ASP A 266 -2.22 10.61 -20.96
CA ASP A 266 -0.92 10.88 -20.33
C ASP A 266 -0.02 9.65 -20.37
N ILE A 267 -0.59 8.46 -20.14
CA ILE A 267 0.16 7.20 -20.26
C ILE A 267 0.60 6.96 -21.70
N LYS A 268 -0.27 7.19 -22.68
CA LYS A 268 0.09 7.11 -24.11
C LYS A 268 1.20 8.09 -24.46
N GLN A 269 1.21 9.29 -23.87
CA GLN A 269 2.29 10.26 -24.03
C GLN A 269 3.60 9.77 -23.37
N LEU A 270 3.55 9.21 -22.15
CA LEU A 270 4.71 8.60 -21.50
C LEU A 270 5.31 7.45 -22.33
N MET A 271 4.47 6.66 -23.00
CA MET A 271 4.91 5.58 -23.89
C MET A 271 5.60 6.08 -25.18
N GLN A 272 5.45 7.36 -25.52
CA GLN A 272 6.15 8.00 -26.63
C GLN A 272 7.47 8.65 -26.21
N HIS A 273 7.76 8.70 -24.91
CA HIS A 273 8.97 9.32 -24.38
C HIS A 273 10.24 8.61 -24.91
N ALA A 274 11.30 9.36 -25.21
CA ALA A 274 12.53 8.83 -25.81
C ALA A 274 13.23 7.73 -24.98
N LEU A 275 13.02 7.74 -23.66
CA LEU A 275 13.55 6.72 -22.74
C LEU A 275 12.58 5.55 -22.48
N PHE A 276 11.41 5.54 -23.12
CA PHE A 276 10.48 4.43 -23.09
C PHE A 276 10.76 3.43 -24.21
N SER A 277 10.70 2.14 -23.90
CA SER A 277 10.80 1.07 -24.88
C SER A 277 10.05 -0.17 -24.41
N PHE A 278 9.28 -0.77 -25.31
CA PHE A 278 8.60 -2.05 -25.08
C PHE A 278 9.58 -3.21 -24.84
N ASN A 279 10.84 -3.07 -25.31
CA ASN A 279 11.88 -4.08 -25.13
C ASN A 279 12.57 -4.00 -23.77
N THR A 280 12.23 -3.02 -22.93
CA THR A 280 12.80 -2.85 -21.59
C THR A 280 11.76 -3.24 -20.54
N PRO A 281 11.82 -4.46 -19.97
CA PRO A 281 10.75 -5.00 -19.11
C PRO A 281 10.46 -4.13 -17.88
N ASN A 282 11.52 -3.58 -17.25
CA ASN A 282 11.38 -2.71 -16.10
C ASN A 282 10.66 -1.41 -16.46
N ARG A 283 10.98 -0.82 -17.61
CA ARG A 283 10.39 0.42 -18.09
C ARG A 283 8.91 0.25 -18.42
N LEU A 284 8.57 -0.84 -19.10
CA LEU A 284 7.18 -1.21 -19.37
C LEU A 284 6.40 -1.42 -18.06
N ARG A 285 6.98 -2.14 -17.10
CA ARG A 285 6.37 -2.34 -15.77
C ARG A 285 6.17 -1.01 -15.04
N SER A 286 7.14 -0.10 -15.11
CA SER A 286 7.08 1.23 -14.51
C SER A 286 6.01 2.13 -15.11
N VAL A 287 5.61 1.93 -16.36
CA VAL A 287 4.52 2.71 -16.98
C VAL A 287 3.20 1.95 -16.86
N ILE A 288 3.07 0.80 -17.54
CA ILE A 288 1.81 0.05 -17.64
C ILE A 288 1.44 -0.63 -16.33
N GLY A 289 2.41 -1.27 -15.67
CA GLY A 289 2.18 -1.94 -14.39
C GLY A 289 1.84 -0.97 -13.27
N SER A 290 2.47 0.20 -13.25
CA SER A 290 2.15 1.29 -12.33
C SER A 290 0.78 1.90 -12.63
N PHE A 291 0.45 2.17 -13.90
CA PHE A 291 -0.86 2.71 -14.27
C PHE A 291 -2.00 1.76 -13.86
N ALA A 292 -1.82 0.45 -13.98
CA ALA A 292 -2.79 -0.53 -13.49
C ALA A 292 -3.03 -0.49 -11.96
N SER A 293 -2.16 0.18 -11.21
CA SER A 293 -2.34 0.45 -9.77
C SER A 293 -2.90 1.85 -9.49
N ASN A 294 -3.05 2.71 -10.50
CA ASN A 294 -3.84 3.95 -10.44
C ASN A 294 -5.31 3.61 -10.71
N PHE A 295 -5.96 2.96 -9.74
CA PHE A 295 -7.21 2.23 -9.94
C PHE A 295 -8.31 3.08 -10.60
N VAL A 296 -8.50 4.32 -10.16
CA VAL A 296 -9.55 5.20 -10.72
C VAL A 296 -9.27 5.59 -12.17
N GLN A 297 -8.01 5.85 -12.52
CA GLN A 297 -7.64 6.23 -13.89
C GLN A 297 -7.52 5.02 -14.83
N PHE A 298 -7.25 3.83 -14.29
CA PHE A 298 -7.10 2.61 -15.07
C PHE A 298 -8.41 1.88 -15.34
N HIS A 299 -9.29 1.75 -14.35
CA HIS A 299 -10.50 0.93 -14.46
C HIS A 299 -11.64 1.68 -15.17
N ASN A 300 -11.47 1.87 -16.47
CA ASN A 300 -12.46 2.37 -17.42
C ASN A 300 -12.20 1.74 -18.80
N GLN A 301 -13.08 1.99 -19.77
CA GLN A 301 -12.96 1.43 -21.12
C GLN A 301 -11.59 1.65 -21.74
N GLN A 302 -11.11 2.90 -21.78
CA GLN A 302 -9.87 3.27 -22.43
C GLN A 302 -8.64 2.65 -21.75
N GLY A 303 -8.65 2.54 -20.42
CA GLY A 303 -7.55 1.94 -19.65
C GLY A 303 -7.42 0.44 -19.92
N TYR A 304 -8.55 -0.25 -20.04
CA TYR A 304 -8.55 -1.66 -20.42
C TYR A 304 -8.17 -1.87 -21.89
N GLU A 305 -8.66 -1.03 -22.80
CA GLU A 305 -8.26 -1.07 -24.22
C GLU A 305 -6.75 -0.86 -24.38
N LEU A 306 -6.18 0.13 -23.68
CA LEU A 306 -4.73 0.37 -23.68
C LEU A 306 -3.97 -0.88 -23.22
N LEU A 307 -4.42 -1.54 -22.15
CA LEU A 307 -3.76 -2.75 -21.66
C LEU A 307 -3.85 -3.88 -22.69
N THR A 308 -5.00 -4.07 -23.33
CA THR A 308 -5.19 -5.05 -24.42
C THR A 308 -4.25 -4.77 -25.59
N GLU A 309 -4.15 -3.52 -26.06
CA GLU A 309 -3.24 -3.11 -27.13
C GLU A 309 -1.78 -3.46 -26.79
N VAL A 310 -1.37 -3.20 -25.55
CA VAL A 310 -0.03 -3.52 -25.07
C VAL A 310 0.19 -5.03 -25.02
N ILE A 311 -0.77 -5.82 -24.53
CA ILE A 311 -0.68 -7.28 -24.47
C ILE A 311 -0.56 -7.88 -25.87
N ILE A 312 -1.39 -7.43 -26.83
CA ILE A 312 -1.34 -7.89 -28.22
C ILE A 312 -0.01 -7.55 -28.87
N LYS A 313 0.54 -6.35 -28.62
CA LYS A 313 1.88 -5.99 -29.11
C LYS A 313 2.98 -6.87 -28.53
N LEU A 314 2.85 -7.27 -27.27
CA LEU A 314 3.79 -8.16 -26.59
C LEU A 314 3.61 -9.62 -26.99
N ASN A 315 2.46 -10.00 -27.54
CA ASN A 315 2.23 -11.35 -28.05
C ASN A 315 3.32 -11.80 -29.03
N THR A 316 3.78 -10.92 -29.93
CA THR A 316 4.84 -11.25 -30.89
C THR A 316 6.23 -10.97 -30.35
N SER A 317 6.41 -9.88 -29.60
CA SER A 317 7.73 -9.38 -29.20
C SER A 317 8.26 -9.97 -27.90
N ASN A 318 7.40 -10.20 -26.92
CA ASN A 318 7.74 -10.80 -25.63
C ASN A 318 6.51 -11.42 -24.93
N PRO A 319 6.08 -12.62 -25.34
CA PRO A 319 4.91 -13.32 -24.82
C PRO A 319 4.85 -13.41 -23.30
N GLN A 320 5.99 -13.68 -22.66
CA GLN A 320 6.06 -13.86 -21.19
C GLN A 320 5.72 -12.59 -20.42
N ILE A 321 6.08 -11.42 -20.97
CA ILE A 321 5.70 -10.13 -20.37
C ILE A 321 4.22 -9.85 -20.63
N GLY A 322 3.72 -10.13 -21.84
CA GLY A 322 2.29 -10.04 -22.14
C GLY A 322 1.46 -10.88 -21.17
N ALA A 323 1.87 -12.13 -20.95
CA ALA A 323 1.25 -13.06 -20.01
C ALA A 323 1.22 -12.51 -18.57
N ARG A 324 2.31 -11.89 -18.09
CA ARG A 324 2.32 -11.22 -16.78
C ARG A 324 1.35 -10.05 -16.71
N LEU A 325 1.16 -9.29 -17.79
CA LEU A 325 0.21 -8.18 -17.83
C LEU A 325 -1.25 -8.68 -17.81
N VAL A 326 -1.56 -9.82 -18.42
CA VAL A 326 -2.90 -10.44 -18.31
C VAL A 326 -3.29 -10.66 -16.84
N SER A 327 -2.33 -10.97 -15.97
CA SER A 327 -2.59 -11.22 -14.54
C SER A 327 -3.21 -10.03 -13.80
N ILE A 328 -3.15 -8.80 -14.36
CA ILE A 328 -3.88 -7.64 -13.86
C ILE A 328 -5.40 -7.91 -13.81
N TYR A 329 -5.91 -8.75 -14.72
CA TYR A 329 -7.31 -9.16 -14.77
C TYR A 329 -7.67 -10.33 -13.84
N ASN A 330 -6.75 -10.90 -13.04
CA ASN A 330 -7.00 -12.10 -12.23
C ASN A 330 -8.23 -12.01 -11.30
N HIS A 331 -8.64 -10.80 -10.92
CA HIS A 331 -9.80 -10.55 -10.06
C HIS A 331 -10.98 -9.90 -10.78
N TRP A 332 -11.03 -9.92 -12.12
CA TRP A 332 -12.04 -9.22 -12.93
C TRP A 332 -13.49 -9.52 -12.50
N LYS A 333 -13.77 -10.77 -12.10
CA LYS A 333 -15.09 -11.21 -11.61
C LYS A 333 -15.54 -10.56 -10.29
N ARG A 334 -14.61 -10.03 -9.50
CA ARG A 334 -14.92 -9.38 -8.22
C ARG A 334 -15.30 -7.92 -8.37
N TYR A 335 -15.03 -7.27 -9.50
CA TYR A 335 -15.42 -5.88 -9.71
C TYR A 335 -16.93 -5.72 -9.91
N THR A 336 -17.41 -4.48 -9.79
CA THR A 336 -18.79 -4.08 -10.10
C THR A 336 -19.23 -4.60 -11.47
N PRO A 337 -20.54 -4.80 -11.72
CA PRO A 337 -21.03 -5.39 -12.97
C PRO A 337 -20.53 -4.67 -14.23
N GLU A 338 -20.47 -3.34 -14.21
CA GLU A 338 -19.97 -2.53 -15.31
C GLU A 338 -18.50 -2.84 -15.62
N LEU A 339 -17.61 -2.71 -14.63
CA LEU A 339 -16.18 -2.96 -14.80
C LEU A 339 -15.86 -4.42 -15.12
N ARG A 340 -16.69 -5.34 -14.61
CA ARG A 340 -16.58 -6.77 -14.91
C ARG A 340 -16.83 -7.04 -16.38
N GLU A 341 -17.87 -6.45 -16.96
CA GLU A 341 -18.20 -6.65 -18.37
C GLU A 341 -17.12 -6.06 -19.29
N LEU A 342 -16.60 -4.86 -18.98
CA LEU A 342 -15.52 -4.26 -19.76
C LEU A 342 -14.24 -5.12 -19.75
N GLN A 343 -13.85 -5.63 -18.58
CA GLN A 343 -12.68 -6.52 -18.47
C GLN A 343 -12.91 -7.85 -19.20
N LYS A 344 -14.11 -8.41 -19.12
CA LYS A 344 -14.49 -9.62 -19.85
C LYS A 344 -14.36 -9.43 -21.36
N GLN A 345 -14.89 -8.32 -21.88
CA GLN A 345 -14.78 -7.95 -23.29
C GLN A 345 -13.32 -7.89 -23.72
N GLN A 346 -12.43 -7.30 -22.91
CA GLN A 346 -11.01 -7.25 -23.21
C GLN A 346 -10.33 -8.62 -23.19
N LEU A 347 -10.64 -9.48 -22.21
CA LEU A 347 -10.14 -10.86 -22.17
C LEU A 347 -10.58 -11.67 -23.40
N GLU A 348 -11.84 -11.53 -23.82
CA GLU A 348 -12.36 -12.16 -25.03
C GLU A 348 -11.69 -11.61 -26.29
N ALA A 349 -11.41 -10.31 -26.35
CA ALA A 349 -10.67 -9.69 -27.45
C ALA A 349 -9.23 -10.19 -27.55
N ILE A 350 -8.52 -10.34 -26.42
CA ILE A 350 -7.18 -10.94 -26.39
C ILE A 350 -7.24 -12.38 -26.88
N LEU A 351 -8.22 -13.18 -26.42
CA LEU A 351 -8.38 -14.57 -26.81
C LEU A 351 -8.65 -14.73 -28.33
N ALA A 352 -9.34 -13.77 -28.93
CA ALA A 352 -9.66 -13.74 -30.36
C ALA A 352 -8.50 -13.25 -31.25
N THR A 353 -7.33 -12.93 -30.67
CA THR A 353 -6.15 -12.47 -31.45
C THR A 353 -5.56 -13.63 -32.25
N ASP A 354 -5.32 -13.40 -33.55
CA ASP A 354 -4.64 -14.36 -34.42
C ASP A 354 -3.21 -14.63 -33.93
N ASP A 355 -2.75 -15.88 -34.05
CA ASP A 355 -1.42 -16.33 -33.61
C ASP A 355 -1.11 -15.97 -32.14
N LEU A 356 -2.10 -16.07 -31.25
CA LEU A 356 -1.91 -15.87 -29.82
C LEU A 356 -0.93 -16.90 -29.26
N SER A 357 0.12 -16.41 -28.60
CA SER A 357 1.12 -17.22 -27.92
C SER A 357 0.51 -18.08 -26.82
N ASN A 358 1.03 -19.29 -26.64
CA ASN A 358 0.56 -20.22 -25.62
C ASN A 358 0.67 -19.61 -24.20
N ASP A 359 1.72 -18.84 -23.91
CA ASP A 359 1.90 -18.16 -22.62
C ASP A 359 0.72 -17.24 -22.28
N ILE A 360 0.19 -16.49 -23.25
CA ILE A 360 -0.93 -15.57 -23.06
C ILE A 360 -2.26 -16.35 -23.08
N PHE A 361 -2.40 -17.28 -24.02
CA PHE A 361 -3.60 -18.11 -24.17
C PHE A 361 -3.97 -18.83 -22.87
N GLU A 362 -3.02 -19.50 -22.22
CA GLU A 362 -3.26 -20.27 -20.99
C GLU A 362 -3.80 -19.38 -19.86
N ILE A 363 -3.23 -18.18 -19.67
CA ILE A 363 -3.65 -17.27 -18.60
C ILE A 363 -5.03 -16.67 -18.88
N VAL A 364 -5.29 -16.25 -20.13
CA VAL A 364 -6.59 -15.70 -20.53
C VAL A 364 -7.68 -16.76 -20.41
N GLN A 365 -7.42 -17.97 -20.88
CA GLN A 365 -8.36 -19.09 -20.78
C GLN A 365 -8.66 -19.43 -19.31
N ALA A 366 -7.63 -19.47 -18.45
CA ALA A 366 -7.82 -19.69 -17.02
C ALA A 366 -8.62 -18.56 -16.35
N ALA A 367 -8.43 -17.31 -16.77
CA ALA A 367 -9.18 -16.17 -16.23
C ALA A 367 -10.67 -16.18 -16.63
N LEU A 368 -10.99 -16.62 -17.86
CA LEU A 368 -12.36 -16.73 -18.38
C LEU A 368 -13.09 -18.01 -17.95
N ALA A 369 -12.36 -19.03 -17.50
CA ALA A 369 -12.95 -20.26 -16.96
C ALA A 369 -13.93 -19.92 -15.82
N PRO A 370 -15.07 -20.63 -15.69
CA PRO A 370 -16.20 -20.28 -14.82
C PRO A 370 -15.85 -20.11 -13.34
#